data_AF-A0A897NTX8-F1
#
_entry.id   AF-A0A897NTX8-F1
#
_cell.length_a   1.000
_cell.length_b   1.000
_cell.length_c   1.000
_cell.angle_alpha   90.00
_cell.angle_beta   90.00
_cell.angle_gamma   90.00
#
_symmetry.space_group_name_H-M   'P 1'
#
loop_
_entity.id
_entity.type
_entity.pdbx_description
1 polymer ?
#
loop_
_entity_poly.entity_id
_entity_poly.type
_entity_poly.pdbx_seq_one_letter_code
_entity_poly.pdbx_strand_id
1 'polypeptide(L)'
;MDRNSGKSRQAEVSLVDTAGTPLRLIDYEGAETQVDWKAGYQYQISRCKAQKGGGGYDLELAPSKRTRITPLGPVEECTRILIVGDTHVGRTKHPRTGEKIDPIDAFSTAVAYGIERSVDAVVHVGDIFHDTATPVQALFVDQTVFDPLADAGIPFYYVRGNHQSTAGNELLEDRDGTLASNIDTSGVSVNSTLRLFGINHHPEGDLQYDNLEFPDTVIESTSILVLHQTLAQLTDRGTKSVDLDQIIGQFSNRFDFILCGHHHDATRQDWCGVPVMYTGAVERMSTNTDPTDRVAWLLTVADDSVSCEQYNIP
;
A
#
# COMPACT_ATOMS: atom_id res chain seq x y z
N MET A 1 5.66 60.53 15.35
CA MET A 1 4.81 59.61 14.57
C MET A 1 5.70 58.97 13.52
N ASP A 2 6.24 57.80 13.82
CA ASP A 2 7.12 57.08 12.90
C ASP A 2 6.26 56.04 12.17
N ARG A 3 5.84 56.36 10.94
CA ARG A 3 5.07 55.43 10.10
C ARG A 3 6.07 54.46 9.49
N ASN A 4 6.18 53.31 10.13
CA ASN A 4 6.80 52.11 9.59
C ASN A 4 6.17 51.85 8.20
N SER A 5 6.91 52.18 7.14
CA SER A 5 6.49 51.92 5.76
C SER A 5 6.45 50.40 5.57
N GLY A 6 5.27 49.81 5.76
CA GLY A 6 5.06 48.38 5.60
C GLY A 6 5.52 47.95 4.21
N LYS A 7 6.46 46.99 4.17
CA LYS A 7 6.85 46.33 2.93
C LYS A 7 5.60 45.71 2.31
N SER A 8 5.28 46.04 1.06
CA SER A 8 4.19 45.41 0.31
C SER A 8 4.49 43.92 0.14
N ARG A 9 3.44 43.11 0.34
CA ARG A 9 3.47 41.66 0.10
C ARG A 9 3.43 41.42 -1.41
N GLN A 10 4.37 40.65 -1.93
CA GLN A 10 4.43 40.28 -3.36
C GLN A 10 3.69 38.96 -3.63
N ALA A 11 3.85 37.97 -2.76
CA ALA A 11 3.22 36.67 -2.91
C ALA A 11 3.01 35.99 -1.54
N GLU A 12 2.01 35.12 -1.46
CA GLU A 12 1.80 34.21 -0.35
C GLU A 12 1.77 32.79 -0.92
N VAL A 13 2.61 31.91 -0.37
CA VAL A 13 2.77 30.52 -0.83
C VAL A 13 2.46 29.59 0.32
N SER A 14 1.49 28.72 0.13
CA SER A 14 1.17 27.63 1.05
C SER A 14 2.14 26.47 0.81
N LEU A 15 2.74 25.96 1.89
CA LEU A 15 3.74 24.90 1.86
C LEU A 15 3.40 23.87 2.94
N VAL A 16 3.91 22.65 2.78
CA VAL A 16 3.88 21.61 3.81
C VAL A 16 5.31 21.10 3.96
N ASP A 17 5.82 21.01 5.19
CA ASP A 17 7.14 20.41 5.40
C ASP A 17 7.11 18.88 5.30
N THR A 18 8.28 18.25 5.37
CA THR A 18 8.40 16.78 5.28
C THR A 18 7.76 16.03 6.45
N ALA A 19 7.34 16.73 7.51
CA ALA A 19 6.62 16.16 8.65
C ALA A 19 5.10 16.42 8.57
N GLY A 20 4.60 16.96 7.46
CA GLY A 20 3.18 17.27 7.28
C GLY A 20 2.73 18.59 7.92
N THR A 21 3.64 19.42 8.42
CA THR A 21 3.29 20.67 9.10
C THR A 21 2.92 21.74 8.06
N PRO A 22 1.73 22.35 8.13
CA PRO A 22 1.34 23.42 7.23
C PRO A 22 2.11 24.70 7.54
N LEU A 23 2.81 25.21 6.53
CA LEU A 23 3.58 26.45 6.59
C LEU A 23 3.03 27.44 5.55
N ARG A 24 3.21 28.72 5.80
CA ARG A 24 3.10 29.74 4.74
C ARG A 24 4.40 30.49 4.58
N LEU A 25 4.71 30.90 3.35
CA LEU A 25 5.79 31.81 3.04
C LEU A 25 5.21 33.11 2.50
N ILE A 26 5.54 34.23 3.15
CA ILE A 26 5.11 35.56 2.71
C ILE A 26 6.28 36.26 2.06
N ASP A 27 6.25 36.38 0.74
CA ASP A 27 7.25 37.14 -0.01
C ASP A 27 6.96 38.64 0.08
N TYR A 28 8.00 39.43 0.37
CA TYR A 28 7.93 40.88 0.46
C TYR A 28 8.85 41.48 -0.59
N GLU A 29 8.51 42.64 -1.17
CA GLU A 29 9.29 43.29 -2.26
C GLU A 29 10.82 43.37 -2.03
N GLY A 30 11.29 43.39 -0.79
CA GLY A 30 12.71 43.46 -0.45
C GLY A 30 13.43 42.12 -0.23
N ALA A 31 12.77 40.98 -0.42
CA ALA A 31 13.36 39.66 -0.21
C ALA A 31 14.10 39.12 -1.44
N GLU A 32 13.78 39.61 -2.65
CA GLU A 32 14.43 39.25 -3.92
C GLU A 32 14.38 37.73 -4.22
N THR A 33 13.36 37.02 -3.73
CA THR A 33 13.16 35.60 -4.01
C THR A 33 12.63 35.38 -5.42
N GLN A 34 13.54 35.30 -6.40
CA GLN A 34 13.19 34.94 -7.78
C GLN A 34 12.94 33.42 -7.90
N VAL A 35 11.76 32.97 -7.47
CA VAL A 35 11.34 31.56 -7.55
C VAL A 35 10.01 31.47 -8.28
N ASP A 36 9.97 30.64 -9.32
CA ASP A 36 8.74 30.24 -10.00
C ASP A 36 8.09 29.08 -9.25
N TRP A 37 7.16 29.39 -8.35
CA TRP A 37 6.50 28.38 -7.53
C TRP A 37 5.51 27.56 -8.37
N LYS A 38 5.81 26.28 -8.48
CA LYS A 38 4.94 25.24 -9.05
C LYS A 38 4.30 24.42 -7.94
N ALA A 39 3.00 24.20 -8.05
CA ALA A 39 2.30 23.22 -7.24
C ALA A 39 2.89 21.82 -7.48
N GLY A 40 2.91 20.98 -6.43
CA GLY A 40 3.46 19.63 -6.51
C GLY A 40 4.98 19.57 -6.67
N TYR A 41 5.73 20.62 -6.33
CA TYR A 41 7.20 20.63 -6.35
C TYR A 41 7.79 20.69 -4.95
N GLN A 42 8.93 20.04 -4.76
CA GLN A 42 9.74 20.15 -3.55
C GLN A 42 10.72 21.31 -3.64
N TYR A 43 10.92 22.00 -2.52
CA TYR A 43 11.85 23.12 -2.41
C TYR A 43 12.68 22.99 -1.14
N GLN A 44 13.99 23.14 -1.26
CA GLN A 44 14.85 23.32 -0.10
C GLN A 44 14.92 24.80 0.25
N ILE A 45 14.34 25.19 1.38
CA ILE A 45 14.39 26.56 1.90
C ILE A 45 15.38 26.62 3.05
N SER A 46 16.39 27.48 2.94
CA SER A 46 17.39 27.67 3.99
C SER A 46 17.67 29.15 4.24
N ARG A 47 18.23 29.46 5.43
CA ARG A 47 18.53 30.83 5.87
C ARG A 47 17.30 31.75 5.88
N CYS A 48 16.11 31.17 6.03
CA CYS A 48 14.86 31.87 6.16
C CYS A 48 14.48 32.00 7.63
N LYS A 49 13.93 33.15 8.02
CA LYS A 49 13.37 33.30 9.36
C LYS A 49 12.03 32.55 9.40
N ALA A 50 11.86 31.70 10.41
CA ALA A 50 10.59 31.09 10.75
C ALA A 50 10.02 31.75 12.01
N GLN A 51 8.72 31.98 12.05
CA GLN A 51 8.00 32.50 13.21
C GLN A 51 6.66 31.80 13.35
N LYS A 52 6.02 31.91 14.53
CA LYS A 52 4.71 31.31 14.76
C LYS A 52 3.71 31.86 13.74
N GLY A 53 3.00 30.94 13.07
CA GLY A 53 2.01 31.29 12.07
C GLY A 53 0.69 31.80 12.66
N GLY A 54 -0.28 32.05 11.77
CA GLY A 54 -1.65 32.42 12.12
C GLY A 54 -2.60 32.25 10.94
N GLY A 55 -3.89 32.02 11.21
CA GLY A 55 -4.89 31.78 10.16
C GLY A 55 -4.82 30.39 9.51
N GLY A 56 -4.57 29.34 10.31
CA GLY A 56 -4.54 27.95 9.84
C GLY A 56 -3.15 27.39 9.49
N TYR A 57 -2.09 28.20 9.65
CA TYR A 57 -0.70 27.78 9.47
C TYR A 57 0.03 27.76 10.81
N ASP A 58 0.81 26.73 11.06
CA ASP A 58 1.57 26.58 12.31
C ASP A 58 2.82 27.46 12.31
N LEU A 59 3.41 27.65 11.14
CA LEU A 59 4.63 28.42 10.93
C LEU A 59 4.48 29.36 9.73
N GLU A 60 5.11 30.53 9.87
CA GLU A 60 5.27 31.52 8.81
C GLU A 60 6.75 31.71 8.52
N LEU A 61 7.12 31.54 7.26
CA LEU A 61 8.43 31.85 6.72
C LEU A 61 8.44 33.29 6.19
N ALA A 62 9.40 34.07 6.67
CA ALA A 62 9.64 35.45 6.26
C ALA A 62 10.99 35.54 5.52
N PRO A 63 10.98 35.47 4.18
CA PRO A 63 12.19 35.55 3.37
C PRO A 63 12.91 36.90 3.52
N SER A 64 14.22 36.85 3.27
CA SER A 64 15.10 38.01 3.23
C SER A 64 16.10 37.83 2.09
N LYS A 65 16.92 38.85 1.82
CA LYS A 65 18.03 38.77 0.85
C LYS A 65 19.05 37.65 1.12
N ARG A 66 19.02 37.03 2.31
CA ARG A 66 19.90 35.90 2.67
C ARG A 66 19.24 34.53 2.48
N THR A 67 17.92 34.51 2.30
CA THR A 67 17.15 33.28 2.09
C THR A 67 17.62 32.61 0.81
N ARG A 68 17.79 31.29 0.87
CA ARG A 68 18.10 30.46 -0.30
C ARG A 68 16.97 29.49 -0.51
N ILE A 69 16.44 29.47 -1.73
CA ILE A 69 15.38 28.55 -2.13
C ILE A 69 15.91 27.81 -3.36
N THR A 70 15.99 26.49 -3.25
CA THR A 70 16.44 25.62 -4.33
C THR A 70 15.28 24.72 -4.72
N PRO A 71 14.72 24.83 -5.94
CA PRO A 71 13.79 23.84 -6.45
C PRO A 71 14.48 22.48 -6.49
N LEU A 72 13.88 21.48 -5.86
CA LEU A 72 14.37 20.11 -5.86
C LEU A 72 13.77 19.28 -7.00
N GLY A 73 12.67 19.76 -7.59
CA GLY A 73 11.94 19.07 -8.65
C GLY A 73 10.47 18.90 -8.29
N PRO A 74 9.66 18.27 -9.15
CA PRO A 74 8.36 17.77 -8.73
C PRO A 74 8.53 16.86 -7.51
N VAL A 75 7.56 16.84 -6.61
CA VAL A 75 7.36 15.69 -5.74
C VAL A 75 7.20 14.51 -6.69
N GLU A 76 8.09 13.52 -6.60
CA GLU A 76 7.80 12.24 -7.25
C GLU A 76 6.49 11.75 -6.63
N GLU A 77 5.39 11.86 -7.38
CA GLU A 77 4.12 11.25 -7.01
C GLU A 77 4.33 9.75 -7.14
N CYS A 78 4.89 9.16 -6.09
CA CYS A 78 5.03 7.72 -5.98
C CYS A 78 3.86 7.18 -5.17
N THR A 79 3.24 6.13 -5.68
CA THR A 79 2.23 5.37 -4.93
C THR A 79 2.92 4.23 -4.24
N ARG A 80 2.78 4.12 -2.91
CA ARG A 80 3.38 3.07 -2.09
C ARG A 80 2.29 2.18 -1.52
N ILE A 81 2.44 0.88 -1.70
CA ILE A 81 1.49 -0.12 -1.19
C ILE A 81 2.26 -1.13 -0.36
N LEU A 82 1.78 -1.41 0.84
CA LEU A 82 2.25 -2.56 1.61
C LEU A 82 1.49 -3.80 1.15
N ILE A 83 2.20 -4.81 0.66
CA ILE A 83 1.63 -6.12 0.32
C ILE A 83 1.92 -7.11 1.44
N VAL A 84 0.87 -7.77 1.89
CA VAL A 84 0.85 -8.73 2.99
C VAL A 84 0.15 -10.00 2.50
N GLY A 85 0.56 -11.17 2.95
CA GLY A 85 -0.04 -12.43 2.50
C GLY A 85 -0.04 -13.49 3.59
N ASP A 86 -1.03 -14.38 3.51
CA ASP A 86 -1.08 -15.65 4.24
C ASP A 86 -0.70 -15.49 5.73
N THR A 87 -1.36 -14.56 6.41
CA THR A 87 -1.12 -14.30 7.83
C THR A 87 -1.63 -15.45 8.70
N HIS A 88 -2.74 -16.11 8.32
CA HIS A 88 -3.29 -17.27 9.04
C HIS A 88 -3.54 -17.00 10.53
N VAL A 89 -4.09 -15.83 10.86
CA VAL A 89 -4.47 -15.49 12.23
C VAL A 89 -5.40 -16.58 12.79
N GLY A 90 -5.08 -17.12 13.95
CA GLY A 90 -5.75 -18.30 14.51
C GLY A 90 -4.84 -19.52 14.59
N ARG A 91 -3.77 -19.56 13.79
CA ARG A 91 -2.71 -20.56 13.93
C ARG A 91 -1.69 -20.11 14.98
N THR A 92 -1.23 -21.04 15.82
CA THR A 92 -0.28 -20.74 16.92
C THR A 92 0.94 -21.66 16.93
N LYS A 93 0.99 -22.60 15.98
CA LYS A 93 2.10 -23.53 15.79
C LYS A 93 2.44 -23.67 14.31
N HIS A 94 3.74 -23.68 14.03
CA HIS A 94 4.28 -23.95 12.71
C HIS A 94 3.74 -25.28 12.16
N PRO A 95 3.26 -25.35 10.91
CA PRO A 95 2.61 -26.53 10.34
C PRO A 95 3.48 -27.80 10.35
N ARG A 96 4.77 -27.67 10.04
CA ARG A 96 5.74 -28.78 10.04
C ARG A 96 6.45 -29.03 11.38
N THR A 97 7.05 -28.01 12.00
CA THR A 97 7.92 -28.17 13.18
C THR A 97 7.15 -28.19 14.51
N GLY A 98 5.94 -27.62 14.55
CA GLY A 98 5.16 -27.46 15.77
C GLY A 98 5.67 -26.37 16.71
N GLU A 99 6.71 -25.62 16.32
CA GLU A 99 7.22 -24.46 17.06
C GLU A 99 6.14 -23.39 17.20
N LYS A 100 6.17 -22.65 18.32
CA LYS A 100 5.22 -21.57 18.54
C LYS A 100 5.47 -20.45 17.53
N ILE A 101 4.40 -19.93 16.95
CA ILE A 101 4.39 -18.78 16.03
C ILE A 101 3.36 -17.76 16.51
N ASP A 102 3.49 -16.51 16.08
CA ASP A 102 2.58 -15.43 16.47
C ASP A 102 2.14 -14.60 15.24
N PRO A 103 1.13 -15.09 14.49
CA PRO A 103 0.61 -14.38 13.33
C PRO A 103 0.15 -12.95 13.57
N ILE A 104 -0.39 -12.66 14.75
CA ILE A 104 -0.93 -11.33 15.05
C ILE A 104 0.23 -10.35 15.24
N ASP A 105 1.27 -10.76 15.99
CA ASP A 105 2.49 -9.97 16.16
C ASP A 105 3.18 -9.71 14.81
N ALA A 106 3.33 -10.73 13.98
CA ALA A 106 3.94 -10.58 12.66
C ALA A 106 3.12 -9.67 11.73
N PHE A 107 1.78 -9.81 11.72
CA PHE A 107 0.89 -8.98 10.90
C PHE A 107 0.90 -7.51 11.35
N SER A 108 0.73 -7.26 12.65
CA SER A 108 0.82 -5.91 13.21
C SER A 108 2.18 -5.26 13.00
N THR A 109 3.27 -6.03 13.05
CA THR A 109 4.62 -5.53 12.74
C THR A 109 4.76 -5.10 11.28
N ALA A 110 4.25 -5.89 10.33
CA ALA A 110 4.24 -5.52 8.92
C ALA A 110 3.43 -4.24 8.67
N VAL A 111 2.25 -4.13 9.31
CA VAL A 111 1.37 -2.96 9.20
C VAL A 111 2.01 -1.72 9.80
N ALA A 112 2.66 -1.83 10.97
CA ALA A 112 3.41 -0.75 11.58
C ALA A 112 4.52 -0.23 10.65
N TYR A 113 5.23 -1.14 9.97
CA TYR A 113 6.20 -0.77 8.93
C TYR A 113 5.55 -0.03 7.76
N GLY A 114 4.37 -0.47 7.28
CA GLY A 114 3.62 0.26 6.25
C GLY A 114 3.25 1.68 6.67
N ILE A 115 2.74 1.85 7.89
CA ILE A 115 2.41 3.15 8.46
C ILE A 115 3.67 4.04 8.56
N GLU A 116 4.79 3.51 9.05
CA GLU A 116 6.08 4.22 9.11
C GLU A 116 6.54 4.71 7.72
N ARG A 117 6.27 3.91 6.67
CA ARG A 117 6.59 4.25 5.28
C ARG A 117 5.56 5.15 4.60
N SER A 118 4.48 5.50 5.30
CA SER A 118 3.36 6.30 4.79
C SER A 118 2.82 5.73 3.49
N VAL A 119 2.48 4.43 3.50
CA VAL A 119 1.86 3.78 2.34
C VAL A 119 0.47 4.34 2.07
N ASP A 120 0.09 4.40 0.79
CA ASP A 120 -1.22 4.84 0.33
C ASP A 120 -2.30 3.78 0.56
N ALA A 121 -1.91 2.50 0.65
CA ALA A 121 -2.81 1.41 1.03
C ALA A 121 -2.03 0.20 1.57
N VAL A 122 -2.75 -0.67 2.27
CA VAL A 122 -2.34 -2.04 2.55
C VAL A 122 -3.17 -3.00 1.69
N VAL A 123 -2.52 -3.98 1.07
CA VAL A 123 -3.17 -5.03 0.27
C VAL A 123 -2.83 -6.39 0.85
N HIS A 124 -3.85 -7.18 1.17
CA HIS A 124 -3.71 -8.55 1.65
C HIS A 124 -4.12 -9.58 0.59
N VAL A 125 -3.21 -10.46 0.20
CA VAL A 125 -3.42 -11.42 -0.91
C VAL A 125 -4.21 -12.68 -0.51
N GLY A 126 -5.06 -12.59 0.51
CA GLY A 126 -5.87 -13.71 1.03
C GLY A 126 -5.28 -14.45 2.22
N ASP A 127 -6.10 -15.32 2.84
CA ASP A 127 -5.82 -16.04 4.09
C ASP A 127 -5.40 -15.13 5.27
N ILE A 128 -6.19 -14.07 5.52
CA ILE A 128 -6.03 -13.22 6.71
C ILE A 128 -6.25 -14.04 7.99
N PHE A 129 -7.32 -14.84 8.00
CA PHE A 129 -7.68 -15.69 9.12
C PHE A 129 -7.60 -17.16 8.73
N HIS A 130 -7.06 -17.97 9.63
CA HIS A 130 -7.18 -19.42 9.59
C HIS A 130 -8.53 -19.84 10.20
N ASP A 131 -9.02 -21.04 9.86
CA ASP A 131 -10.33 -21.54 10.32
C ASP A 131 -10.46 -21.65 11.85
N THR A 132 -9.32 -21.64 12.55
CA THR A 132 -9.22 -21.73 14.00
C THR A 132 -9.19 -20.38 14.70
N ALA A 133 -9.33 -19.26 13.99
CA ALA A 133 -9.32 -17.94 14.60
C ALA A 133 -10.49 -17.76 15.58
N THR A 134 -10.15 -17.26 16.77
CA THR A 134 -11.12 -16.98 17.84
C THR A 134 -11.61 -15.54 17.81
N PRO A 135 -12.77 -15.22 18.42
CA PRO A 135 -13.22 -13.83 18.59
C PRO A 135 -12.19 -12.93 19.28
N VAL A 136 -11.43 -13.46 20.24
CA VAL A 136 -10.36 -12.71 20.91
C VAL A 136 -9.22 -12.37 19.96
N GLN A 137 -8.85 -13.29 19.07
CA GLN A 137 -7.81 -13.04 18.07
C GLN A 137 -8.28 -12.07 16.99
N ALA A 138 -9.54 -12.15 16.55
CA ALA A 138 -10.12 -11.16 15.66
C ALA A 138 -10.10 -9.76 16.31
N LEU A 139 -10.52 -9.64 17.58
CA LEU A 139 -10.45 -8.38 18.31
C LEU A 139 -9.02 -7.82 18.40
N PHE A 140 -8.01 -8.68 18.60
CA PHE A 140 -6.62 -8.22 18.59
C PHE A 140 -6.18 -7.73 17.21
N VAL A 141 -6.55 -8.40 16.12
CA VAL A 141 -6.32 -7.87 14.76
C VAL A 141 -6.98 -6.51 14.60
N ASP A 142 -8.22 -6.36 15.04
CA ASP A 142 -8.92 -5.08 14.96
C ASP A 142 -8.14 -3.95 15.65
N GLN A 143 -7.70 -4.19 16.89
CA GLN A 143 -6.98 -3.20 17.70
C GLN A 143 -5.55 -2.92 17.25
N THR A 144 -4.86 -3.92 16.69
CA THR A 144 -3.42 -3.82 16.40
C THR A 144 -3.11 -3.62 14.92
N VAL A 145 -4.08 -3.83 14.05
CA VAL A 145 -3.94 -3.65 12.60
C VAL A 145 -4.93 -2.62 12.09
N PHE A 146 -6.23 -2.83 12.30
CA PHE A 146 -7.25 -1.99 11.67
C PHE A 146 -7.40 -0.62 12.33
N ASP A 147 -7.39 -0.53 13.65
CA ASP A 147 -7.44 0.76 14.36
C ASP A 147 -6.24 1.67 13.99
N PRO A 148 -4.98 1.20 14.01
CA PRO A 148 -3.84 2.00 13.55
C PRO A 148 -3.93 2.45 12.09
N LEU A 149 -4.44 1.60 11.20
CA LEU A 149 -4.65 1.97 9.79
C LEU A 149 -5.75 3.02 9.63
N ALA A 150 -6.84 2.89 10.38
CA ALA A 150 -7.92 3.88 10.41
C ALA A 150 -7.42 5.24 10.94
N ASP A 151 -6.66 5.24 12.03
CA ASP A 151 -6.04 6.44 12.61
C ASP A 151 -5.08 7.13 11.62
N ALA A 152 -4.35 6.34 10.82
CA ALA A 152 -3.47 6.84 9.77
C ALA A 152 -4.19 7.21 8.46
N GLY A 153 -5.48 6.89 8.33
CA GLY A 153 -6.24 7.10 7.09
C GLY A 153 -5.80 6.20 5.93
N ILE A 154 -5.23 5.02 6.20
CA ILE A 154 -4.70 4.10 5.20
C ILE A 154 -5.73 2.99 4.93
N PRO A 155 -6.30 2.90 3.71
CA PRO A 155 -7.26 1.85 3.36
C PRO A 155 -6.62 0.47 3.31
N PHE A 156 -7.44 -0.56 3.58
CA PHE A 156 -7.05 -1.96 3.57
C PHE A 156 -7.84 -2.72 2.50
N TYR A 157 -7.17 -3.19 1.46
CA TYR A 157 -7.78 -3.99 0.40
C TYR A 157 -7.39 -5.45 0.54
N TYR A 158 -8.31 -6.37 0.22
CA TYR A 158 -7.99 -7.79 0.30
C TYR A 158 -8.77 -8.63 -0.71
N VAL A 159 -8.20 -9.78 -1.05
CA VAL A 159 -8.94 -10.90 -1.64
C VAL A 159 -9.19 -11.96 -0.58
N ARG A 160 -10.25 -12.76 -0.71
CA ARG A 160 -10.54 -13.91 0.15
C ARG A 160 -9.65 -15.07 -0.27
N GLY A 161 -8.99 -15.71 0.70
CA GLY A 161 -8.27 -16.96 0.45
C GLY A 161 -9.14 -18.19 0.70
N ASN A 162 -8.51 -19.36 0.83
CA ASN A 162 -9.20 -20.62 1.06
C ASN A 162 -9.53 -20.88 2.54
N HIS A 163 -8.98 -20.10 3.47
CA HIS A 163 -9.31 -20.17 4.89
C HIS A 163 -10.23 -19.02 5.33
N GLN A 164 -11.16 -19.35 6.23
CA GLN A 164 -12.11 -18.39 6.80
C GLN A 164 -12.53 -18.81 8.21
N SER A 165 -12.82 -17.82 9.05
CA SER A 165 -13.43 -18.04 10.36
C SER A 165 -14.64 -17.13 10.53
N THR A 166 -15.62 -17.56 11.32
CA THR A 166 -16.80 -16.72 11.63
C THR A 166 -16.38 -15.39 12.24
N ALA A 167 -15.51 -15.42 13.26
CA ALA A 167 -15.04 -14.21 13.93
C ALA A 167 -14.25 -13.26 13.00
N GLY A 168 -13.40 -13.82 12.12
CA GLY A 168 -12.67 -13.03 11.14
C GLY A 168 -13.58 -12.43 10.06
N ASN A 169 -14.60 -13.18 9.62
CA ASN A 169 -15.58 -12.70 8.65
C ASN A 169 -16.43 -11.56 9.22
N GLU A 170 -16.94 -11.73 10.45
CA GLU A 170 -17.70 -10.68 11.15
C GLU A 170 -16.87 -9.40 11.27
N LEU A 171 -15.59 -9.50 11.65
CA LEU A 171 -14.71 -8.33 11.71
C LEU A 171 -14.51 -7.65 10.35
N LEU A 172 -14.27 -8.43 9.28
CA LEU A 172 -14.09 -7.88 7.94
C LEU A 172 -15.37 -7.22 7.42
N GLU A 173 -16.54 -7.76 7.76
CA GLU A 173 -17.85 -7.18 7.44
C GLU A 173 -18.09 -5.89 8.24
N ASP A 174 -17.74 -5.86 9.52
CA ASP A 174 -17.86 -4.66 10.38
C ASP A 174 -17.01 -3.48 9.88
N ARG A 175 -15.86 -3.77 9.25
CA ARG A 175 -14.95 -2.78 8.67
C ARG A 175 -15.19 -2.50 7.18
N ASP A 176 -16.12 -3.22 6.55
CA ASP A 176 -16.40 -3.08 5.12
C ASP A 176 -16.91 -1.68 4.77
N GLY A 177 -16.44 -1.13 3.66
CA GLY A 177 -16.79 0.21 3.18
C GLY A 177 -16.30 1.39 4.06
N THR A 178 -15.64 1.13 5.18
CA THR A 178 -15.06 2.18 6.05
C THR A 178 -13.54 2.15 6.08
N LEU A 179 -12.95 0.95 6.12
CA LEU A 179 -11.50 0.75 6.15
C LEU A 179 -11.08 -0.42 5.28
N ALA A 180 -11.77 -1.56 5.44
CA ALA A 180 -11.47 -2.79 4.72
C ALA A 180 -12.37 -2.90 3.50
N SER A 181 -11.88 -3.44 2.39
CA SER A 181 -12.71 -3.73 1.23
C SER A 181 -12.22 -4.97 0.51
N ASN A 182 -13.14 -5.90 0.24
CA ASN A 182 -12.84 -7.04 -0.62
C ASN A 182 -12.82 -6.54 -2.07
N ILE A 183 -11.66 -6.67 -2.74
CA ILE A 183 -11.51 -6.24 -4.13
C ILE A 183 -11.86 -7.37 -5.08
N ASP A 184 -12.45 -7.02 -6.22
CA ASP A 184 -12.87 -7.93 -7.28
C ASP A 184 -12.41 -7.42 -8.67
N THR A 185 -12.94 -8.00 -9.74
CA THR A 185 -12.57 -7.67 -11.12
C THR A 185 -13.07 -6.29 -11.58
N SER A 186 -13.99 -5.64 -10.86
CA SER A 186 -14.39 -4.26 -11.14
C SER A 186 -13.27 -3.26 -10.82
N GLY A 187 -12.44 -3.61 -9.84
CA GLY A 187 -11.23 -2.91 -9.45
C GLY A 187 -11.44 -1.61 -8.66
N VAL A 188 -10.49 -1.30 -7.80
CA VAL A 188 -10.48 -0.10 -6.94
C VAL A 188 -9.30 0.81 -7.26
N SER A 189 -9.56 2.10 -7.42
CA SER A 189 -8.51 3.11 -7.55
C SER A 189 -7.91 3.39 -6.18
N VAL A 190 -6.60 3.21 -6.03
CA VAL A 190 -5.89 3.67 -4.81
C VAL A 190 -5.71 5.18 -4.89
N ASN A 191 -5.34 5.68 -6.07
CA ASN A 191 -5.25 7.10 -6.40
C ASN A 191 -5.34 7.26 -7.94
N SER A 192 -4.88 8.40 -8.47
CA SER A 192 -4.89 8.69 -9.91
C SER A 192 -3.95 7.82 -10.76
N THR A 193 -3.04 7.07 -10.14
CA THR A 193 -1.99 6.32 -10.85
C THR A 193 -2.17 4.81 -10.80
N LEU A 194 -2.82 4.28 -9.75
CA LEU A 194 -2.89 2.85 -9.50
C LEU A 194 -4.32 2.34 -9.35
N ARG A 195 -4.66 1.34 -10.18
CA ARG A 195 -5.86 0.51 -10.08
C ARG A 195 -5.50 -0.89 -9.59
N LEU A 196 -6.18 -1.37 -8.54
CA LEU A 196 -6.08 -2.74 -8.05
C LEU A 196 -7.26 -3.56 -8.53
N PHE A 197 -7.01 -4.80 -8.93
CA PHE A 197 -8.02 -5.79 -9.29
C PHE A 197 -7.90 -7.02 -8.41
N GLY A 198 -9.01 -7.66 -8.09
CA GLY A 198 -9.06 -8.80 -7.18
C GLY A 198 -9.71 -10.04 -7.78
N ILE A 199 -9.18 -11.22 -7.45
CA ILE A 199 -9.87 -12.50 -7.65
C ILE A 199 -9.77 -13.30 -6.34
N ASN A 200 -10.91 -13.52 -5.70
CA ASN A 200 -11.02 -14.38 -4.53
C ASN A 200 -10.64 -15.84 -4.87
N HIS A 201 -10.27 -16.64 -3.88
CA HIS A 201 -9.98 -18.05 -4.08
C HIS A 201 -11.19 -18.83 -4.60
N HIS A 202 -10.96 -19.66 -5.62
CA HIS A 202 -11.89 -20.65 -6.13
C HIS A 202 -11.35 -22.07 -5.87
N PRO A 203 -12.09 -22.91 -5.14
CA PRO A 203 -11.66 -24.27 -4.80
C PRO A 203 -11.27 -25.08 -6.02
N GLU A 204 -10.25 -25.93 -5.86
CA GLU A 204 -9.79 -26.87 -6.90
C GLU A 204 -9.36 -26.18 -8.21
N GLY A 205 -9.07 -24.87 -8.18
CA GLY A 205 -8.76 -24.10 -9.38
C GLY A 205 -9.95 -23.91 -10.33
N ASP A 206 -11.18 -24.16 -9.87
CA ASP A 206 -12.42 -24.04 -10.64
C ASP A 206 -12.84 -22.57 -10.79
N LEU A 207 -11.96 -21.79 -11.44
CA LEU A 207 -12.22 -20.41 -11.81
C LEU A 207 -13.05 -20.38 -13.09
N GLN A 208 -14.22 -19.75 -13.02
CA GLN A 208 -15.12 -19.58 -14.16
C GLN A 208 -14.63 -18.40 -15.02
N TYR A 209 -13.64 -18.64 -15.88
CA TYR A 209 -12.96 -17.58 -16.65
C TYR A 209 -13.89 -16.70 -17.48
N ASP A 210 -14.92 -17.30 -18.10
CA ASP A 210 -15.90 -16.56 -18.93
C ASP A 210 -16.80 -15.61 -18.11
N ASN A 211 -16.80 -15.73 -16.78
CA ASN A 211 -17.54 -14.85 -15.87
C ASN A 211 -16.65 -13.74 -15.28
N LEU A 212 -15.37 -13.68 -15.63
CA LEU A 212 -14.49 -12.60 -15.19
C LEU A 212 -14.76 -11.36 -16.03
N GLU A 213 -15.39 -10.36 -15.39
CA GLU A 213 -15.73 -9.10 -16.03
C GLU A 213 -14.79 -8.00 -15.51
N PHE A 214 -13.87 -7.55 -16.37
CA PHE A 214 -13.02 -6.40 -16.12
C PHE A 214 -13.57 -5.16 -16.84
N PRO A 215 -13.30 -3.93 -16.33
CA PRO A 215 -13.66 -2.72 -17.04
C PRO A 215 -12.91 -2.61 -18.38
N ASP A 216 -13.64 -2.23 -19.43
CA ASP A 216 -13.08 -2.02 -20.77
C ASP A 216 -12.00 -0.92 -20.81
N THR A 217 -12.13 0.07 -19.93
CA THR A 217 -11.24 1.23 -19.86
C THR A 217 -10.71 1.42 -18.46
N VAL A 218 -9.39 1.48 -18.33
CA VAL A 218 -8.69 1.87 -17.09
C VAL A 218 -7.97 3.19 -17.35
N ILE A 219 -8.21 4.17 -16.48
CA ILE A 219 -7.64 5.51 -16.63
C ILE A 219 -6.31 5.67 -15.90
N GLU A 220 -6.09 4.84 -14.88
CA GLU A 220 -4.85 4.75 -14.12
C GLU A 220 -3.73 4.17 -15.00
N SER A 221 -2.52 4.70 -14.86
CA SER A 221 -1.39 4.25 -15.68
C SER A 221 -0.85 2.88 -15.29
N THR A 222 -1.13 2.44 -14.06
CA THR A 222 -0.69 1.14 -13.52
C THR A 222 -1.87 0.30 -13.08
N SER A 223 -1.89 -0.96 -13.50
CA SER A 223 -2.89 -1.96 -13.09
C SER A 223 -2.24 -3.16 -12.42
N ILE A 224 -2.67 -3.51 -11.20
CA ILE A 224 -2.15 -4.67 -10.46
C ILE A 224 -3.28 -5.67 -10.22
N LEU A 225 -3.02 -6.94 -10.54
CA LEU A 225 -3.92 -8.04 -10.20
C LEU A 225 -3.49 -8.68 -8.89
N VAL A 226 -4.45 -8.86 -7.99
CA VAL A 226 -4.30 -9.57 -6.72
C VAL A 226 -5.20 -10.79 -6.74
N LEU A 227 -4.66 -11.97 -6.43
CA LEU A 227 -5.45 -13.20 -6.38
C LEU A 227 -4.94 -14.17 -5.32
N HIS A 228 -5.70 -15.23 -5.07
CA HIS A 228 -5.32 -16.26 -4.11
C HIS A 228 -5.57 -17.64 -4.70
N GLN A 229 -4.56 -18.21 -5.39
CA GLN A 229 -4.68 -19.46 -6.14
C GLN A 229 -3.35 -20.20 -6.29
N THR A 230 -3.43 -21.51 -6.52
CA THR A 230 -2.32 -22.24 -7.17
C THR A 230 -2.23 -21.78 -8.63
N LEU A 231 -1.09 -21.28 -9.09
CA LEU A 231 -0.87 -20.70 -10.42
C LEU A 231 -0.02 -21.63 -11.26
N ALA A 232 -0.52 -21.95 -12.44
CA ALA A 232 0.12 -22.90 -13.35
C ALA A 232 1.52 -22.42 -13.80
N GLN A 233 1.70 -21.10 -13.86
CA GLN A 233 2.94 -20.44 -14.22
C GLN A 233 4.04 -20.61 -13.17
N LEU A 234 3.71 -20.81 -11.90
CA LEU A 234 4.68 -20.85 -10.79
C LEU A 234 4.89 -22.25 -10.19
N THR A 235 3.98 -23.21 -10.44
CA THR A 235 3.91 -24.47 -9.68
C THR A 235 3.89 -25.74 -10.53
N ASP A 236 4.25 -25.62 -11.81
CA ASP A 236 4.01 -26.60 -12.88
C ASP A 236 2.51 -26.86 -13.13
N ARG A 237 2.09 -26.98 -14.40
CA ARG A 237 0.66 -27.10 -14.76
C ARG A 237 0.03 -28.33 -14.10
N GLY A 238 -0.98 -28.11 -13.25
CA GLY A 238 -1.74 -29.13 -12.56
C GLY A 238 -3.26 -29.00 -12.78
N THR A 239 -4.03 -30.02 -12.41
CA THR A 239 -5.50 -29.99 -12.58
C THR A 239 -6.20 -29.00 -11.64
N LYS A 240 -5.50 -28.51 -10.62
CA LYS A 240 -6.00 -27.54 -9.63
C LYS A 240 -5.36 -26.16 -9.75
N SER A 241 -4.56 -25.95 -10.79
CA SER A 241 -3.87 -24.68 -11.00
C SER A 241 -4.69 -23.79 -11.93
N VAL A 242 -4.79 -22.51 -11.59
CA VAL A 242 -5.35 -21.46 -12.43
C VAL A 242 -4.34 -21.02 -13.48
N ASP A 243 -4.81 -20.83 -14.72
CA ASP A 243 -3.99 -20.40 -15.85
C ASP A 243 -4.11 -18.88 -16.03
N LEU A 244 -3.03 -18.13 -15.77
CA LEU A 244 -3.01 -16.68 -15.94
C LEU A 244 -3.30 -16.23 -17.37
N ASP A 245 -2.95 -17.03 -18.39
CA ASP A 245 -3.28 -16.72 -19.80
C ASP A 245 -4.78 -16.51 -19.99
N GLN A 246 -5.60 -17.32 -19.30
CA GLN A 246 -7.05 -17.25 -19.43
C GLN A 246 -7.64 -16.04 -18.69
N ILE A 247 -7.06 -15.63 -17.56
CA ILE A 247 -7.47 -14.40 -16.86
C ILE A 247 -7.11 -13.18 -17.70
N ILE A 248 -5.88 -13.12 -18.19
CA ILE A 248 -5.36 -11.96 -18.95
C ILE A 248 -6.09 -11.84 -20.29
N GLY A 249 -6.51 -12.94 -20.89
CA GLY A 249 -7.36 -12.94 -22.08
C GLY A 249 -8.72 -12.24 -21.88
N GLN A 250 -9.22 -12.12 -20.65
CA GLN A 250 -10.47 -11.40 -20.33
C GLN A 250 -10.25 -9.90 -20.10
N PHE A 251 -9.01 -9.45 -19.92
CA PHE A 251 -8.70 -8.05 -19.67
C PHE A 251 -8.22 -7.37 -20.95
N SER A 252 -8.97 -6.38 -21.42
CA SER A 252 -8.63 -5.61 -22.63
C SER A 252 -7.42 -4.67 -22.47
N ASN A 253 -6.96 -4.47 -21.23
CA ASN A 253 -5.77 -3.71 -20.88
C ASN A 253 -4.63 -4.66 -20.45
N ARG A 254 -3.63 -4.14 -19.73
CA ARG A 254 -2.47 -4.90 -19.27
C ARG A 254 -2.35 -4.81 -17.76
N PHE A 255 -2.00 -5.92 -17.10
CA PHE A 255 -1.49 -5.87 -15.73
C PHE A 255 0.01 -5.63 -15.73
N ASP A 256 0.47 -4.74 -14.86
CA ASP A 256 1.88 -4.39 -14.69
C ASP A 256 2.54 -5.18 -13.57
N PHE A 257 1.75 -5.78 -12.69
CA PHE A 257 2.20 -6.70 -11.66
C PHE A 257 1.06 -7.66 -11.27
N ILE A 258 1.40 -8.91 -10.97
CA ILE A 258 0.47 -9.91 -10.45
C ILE A 258 0.97 -10.44 -9.10
N LEU A 259 0.14 -10.28 -8.07
CA LEU A 259 0.42 -10.68 -6.69
C LEU A 259 -0.53 -11.81 -6.27
N CYS A 260 0.03 -12.92 -5.82
CA CYS A 260 -0.74 -14.11 -5.45
C CYS A 260 -0.44 -14.56 -4.02
N GLY A 261 -1.47 -14.92 -3.26
CA GLY A 261 -1.35 -15.67 -2.00
C GLY A 261 -1.39 -17.17 -2.23
N HIS A 262 -1.66 -17.97 -1.19
CA HIS A 262 -1.84 -19.44 -1.17
C HIS A 262 -0.54 -20.23 -0.98
N HIS A 263 0.56 -19.78 -1.58
CA HIS A 263 1.88 -20.36 -1.34
C HIS A 263 2.61 -19.56 -0.27
N HIS A 264 2.92 -20.23 0.83
CA HIS A 264 3.56 -19.60 2.00
C HIS A 264 5.06 -19.31 1.81
N ASP A 265 5.65 -19.74 0.70
CA ASP A 265 7.03 -19.46 0.32
C ASP A 265 7.05 -18.43 -0.81
N ALA A 266 7.70 -17.30 -0.56
CA ALA A 266 7.73 -16.22 -1.51
C ALA A 266 8.56 -16.60 -2.74
N THR A 267 7.98 -16.40 -3.92
CA THR A 267 8.64 -16.65 -5.20
C THR A 267 8.24 -15.59 -6.20
N ARG A 268 9.16 -15.19 -7.07
CA ARG A 268 8.90 -14.18 -8.10
C ARG A 268 9.51 -14.61 -9.42
N GLN A 269 8.76 -14.41 -10.50
CA GLN A 269 9.25 -14.61 -11.86
C GLN A 269 8.70 -13.52 -12.80
N ASP A 270 9.35 -13.39 -13.95
CA ASP A 270 8.77 -12.66 -15.08
C ASP A 270 7.96 -13.63 -15.95
N TRP A 271 6.75 -13.23 -16.30
CA TRP A 271 5.89 -13.97 -17.20
C TRP A 271 5.37 -13.01 -18.28
N CYS A 272 5.80 -13.21 -19.52
CA CYS A 272 5.43 -12.35 -20.65
C CYS A 272 5.68 -10.85 -20.40
N GLY A 273 6.76 -10.50 -19.68
CA GLY A 273 7.09 -9.13 -19.29
C GLY A 273 6.28 -8.58 -18.13
N VAL A 274 5.46 -9.40 -17.47
CA VAL A 274 4.70 -9.06 -16.27
C VAL A 274 5.32 -9.80 -15.08
N PRO A 275 5.80 -9.10 -14.04
CA PRO A 275 6.19 -9.72 -12.79
C PRO A 275 5.01 -10.44 -12.14
N VAL A 276 5.19 -11.73 -11.83
CA VAL A 276 4.23 -12.57 -11.11
C VAL A 276 4.89 -13.07 -9.86
N MET A 277 4.17 -13.01 -8.75
CA MET A 277 4.75 -13.27 -7.44
C MET A 277 3.80 -14.01 -6.51
N TYR A 278 4.29 -15.08 -5.88
CA TYR A 278 3.76 -15.50 -4.59
C TYR A 278 4.38 -14.64 -3.49
N THR A 279 3.55 -14.03 -2.66
CA THR A 279 4.05 -13.11 -1.61
C THR A 279 4.74 -13.84 -0.47
N GLY A 280 4.50 -15.15 -0.32
CA GLY A 280 4.84 -15.87 0.89
C GLY A 280 3.97 -15.44 2.07
N ALA A 281 4.23 -16.08 3.20
CA ALA A 281 3.52 -15.80 4.44
C ALA A 281 4.25 -14.76 5.31
N VAL A 282 3.46 -14.00 6.05
CA VAL A 282 3.92 -12.99 7.03
C VAL A 282 4.53 -13.60 8.29
N GLU A 283 4.25 -14.86 8.55
CA GLU A 283 4.82 -15.63 9.65
C GLU A 283 5.35 -16.96 9.12
N ARG A 284 6.10 -17.69 9.95
CA ARG A 284 6.68 -19.01 9.67
C ARG A 284 5.62 -20.08 9.39
N MET A 285 5.07 -20.03 8.19
CA MET A 285 4.00 -20.91 7.71
C MET A 285 4.46 -21.85 6.60
N SER A 286 5.61 -21.60 5.97
CA SER A 286 6.12 -22.48 4.93
C SER A 286 6.54 -23.81 5.53
N THR A 287 6.30 -24.89 4.79
CA THR A 287 6.74 -26.23 5.19
C THR A 287 8.04 -26.65 4.51
N ASN A 288 8.59 -25.78 3.65
CA ASN A 288 9.85 -26.02 2.97
C ASN A 288 11.05 -25.96 3.93
N THR A 289 12.18 -26.52 3.51
CA THR A 289 13.40 -26.59 4.33
C THR A 289 14.18 -25.27 4.42
N ASP A 290 14.10 -24.43 3.39
CA ASP A 290 14.76 -23.12 3.30
C ASP A 290 13.74 -22.08 2.82
N PRO A 291 12.75 -21.74 3.67
CA PRO A 291 11.62 -20.93 3.25
C PRO A 291 11.98 -19.45 3.14
N THR A 292 11.42 -18.78 2.14
CA THR A 292 11.27 -17.32 2.13
C THR A 292 9.89 -16.98 2.67
N ASP A 293 9.73 -17.07 3.99
CA ASP A 293 8.55 -16.63 4.72
C ASP A 293 8.92 -15.59 5.80
N ARG A 294 7.94 -15.15 6.57
CA ARG A 294 8.08 -14.03 7.51
C ARG A 294 8.49 -12.74 6.83
N VAL A 295 7.79 -12.45 5.74
CA VAL A 295 8.05 -11.30 4.86
C VAL A 295 6.78 -10.52 4.57
N ALA A 296 6.97 -9.24 4.30
CA ALA A 296 6.00 -8.38 3.62
C ALA A 296 6.73 -7.63 2.50
N TRP A 297 5.99 -6.91 1.65
CA TRP A 297 6.57 -6.25 0.48
C TRP A 297 6.13 -4.80 0.39
N LEU A 298 7.07 -3.90 0.13
CA LEU A 298 6.77 -2.52 -0.21
C LEU A 298 6.82 -2.37 -1.72
N LEU A 299 5.65 -2.19 -2.32
CA LEU A 299 5.52 -1.94 -3.75
C LEU A 299 5.45 -0.43 -3.98
N THR A 300 6.29 0.09 -4.87
CA THR A 300 6.32 1.52 -5.22
C THR A 300 6.08 1.68 -6.70
N VAL A 301 5.05 2.46 -7.06
CA VAL A 301 4.73 2.88 -8.41
C VAL A 301 5.26 4.30 -8.60
N ALA A 302 6.20 4.47 -9.53
CA ALA A 302 6.76 5.78 -9.90
C ALA A 302 7.21 5.75 -11.36
N ASP A 303 7.01 6.85 -12.09
CA ASP A 303 7.42 6.99 -13.50
C ASP A 303 6.98 5.82 -14.40
N ASP A 304 5.72 5.39 -14.27
CA ASP A 304 5.13 4.24 -14.97
C ASP A 304 5.91 2.92 -14.77
N SER A 305 6.63 2.81 -13.65
CA SER A 305 7.38 1.62 -13.26
C SER A 305 6.96 1.13 -11.88
N VAL A 306 7.02 -0.19 -11.68
CA VAL A 306 6.69 -0.84 -10.41
C VAL A 306 7.94 -1.48 -9.84
N SER A 307 8.41 -0.97 -8.70
CA SER A 307 9.45 -1.60 -7.89
C SER A 307 8.83 -2.33 -6.70
N CYS A 308 9.49 -3.38 -6.22
CA CYS A 308 9.00 -4.20 -5.12
C CYS A 308 10.18 -4.58 -4.23
N GLU A 309 10.13 -4.12 -2.98
CA GLU A 309 11.17 -4.32 -1.97
C GLU A 309 10.69 -5.29 -0.89
N GLN A 310 11.53 -6.26 -0.53
CA GLN A 310 11.26 -7.18 0.57
C GLN A 310 11.47 -6.50 1.92
N TYR A 311 10.49 -6.63 2.80
CA TYR A 311 10.62 -6.35 4.22
C TYR A 311 10.70 -7.66 5.00
N ASN A 312 11.83 -7.92 5.64
CA ASN A 312 12.00 -9.05 6.55
C ASN A 312 11.44 -8.67 7.92
N ILE A 313 10.42 -9.38 8.35
CA ILE A 313 9.76 -9.10 9.63
C ILE A 313 10.70 -9.59 10.75
N PRO A 314 11.10 -8.72 11.70
CA PRO A 314 12.14 -8.99 12.70
C PRO A 314 11.73 -10.01 13.75
#